data_AF-A0A6P2BJL6-F1
#
_entry.id   AF-A0A6P2BJL6-F1
#
_cell.length_a   1.000
_cell.length_b   1.000
_cell.length_c   1.000
_cell.angle_alpha   90.00
_cell.angle_beta   90.00
_cell.angle_gamma   90.00
#
_symmetry.space_group_name_H-M   'P 1'
#
loop_
_entity.id
_entity.type
_entity.pdbx_description
1 polymer ?
#
loop_
_entity_poly.entity_id
_entity_poly.type
_entity_poly.pdbx_seq_one_letter_code
_entity_poly.pdbx_strand_id
1 'polypeptide(L)'
;MSDITARLQSLRAQVAELAQMVGHEQADTAQALAGKLDEALEQLAQELSSRQGTPPGGNNKVTWAPRQEVMACPRCSLRSFHFEKGSIRSTGDAGDEFEALYRCRSCGFSQWQEVSPPRSRSQTRASP
;
A
#
# COMPACT_ATOMS: atom_id res chain seq x y z
N MET A 1 6.41 -11.23 11.91
CA MET A 1 5.02 -10.75 12.06
C MET A 1 4.67 -10.36 13.51
N SER A 2 5.49 -10.71 14.50
CA SER A 2 5.23 -10.48 15.94
C SER A 2 5.48 -9.04 16.43
N ASP A 3 6.31 -8.28 15.72
CA ASP A 3 6.79 -6.96 16.19
C ASP A 3 5.72 -5.86 16.09
N ILE A 4 4.91 -5.87 15.02
CA ILE A 4 3.91 -4.81 14.76
C ILE A 4 2.76 -4.90 15.76
N THR A 5 2.29 -6.10 16.09
CA THR A 5 1.21 -6.30 17.07
C THR A 5 1.64 -5.84 18.47
N ALA A 6 2.89 -6.11 18.87
CA ALA A 6 3.44 -5.64 20.15
C ALA A 6 3.55 -4.11 20.19
N ARG A 7 3.99 -3.48 19.09
CA ARG A 7 4.04 -2.01 18.98
C ARG A 7 2.66 -1.36 19.03
N LEU A 8 1.66 -1.93 18.36
CA LEU A 8 0.28 -1.44 18.41
C LEU A 8 -0.33 -1.54 19.82
N GLN A 9 -0.02 -2.61 20.56
CA GLN A 9 -0.43 -2.74 21.97
C GLN A 9 0.24 -1.66 22.84
N SER A 10 1.52 -1.37 22.63
CA SER A 10 2.23 -0.30 23.32
C SER A 10 1.65 1.09 23.04
N LEU A 11 1.33 1.39 21.77
CA LEU A 11 0.65 2.64 21.40
C LEU A 11 -0.72 2.78 22.06
N ARG A 12 -1.49 1.69 22.13
CA ARG A 12 -2.80 1.68 22.80
C ARG A 12 -2.70 1.98 24.30
N ALA A 13 -1.65 1.47 24.96
CA ALA A 13 -1.39 1.76 26.37
C ALA A 13 -1.04 3.23 26.60
N GLN A 14 -0.17 3.80 25.75
CA GLN A 14 0.22 5.21 25.82
C GLN A 14 -0.96 6.18 25.54
N VAL A 15 -1.87 5.83 24.62
CA VAL A 15 -3.11 6.61 24.40
C VAL A 15 -4.04 6.55 25.61
N ALA A 16 -4.12 5.40 26.29
CA ALA A 16 -4.91 5.29 27.52
C ALA A 16 -4.31 6.09 28.68
N GLU A 17 -2.98 6.18 28.76
CA GLU A 17 -2.26 7.03 29.72
C GLU A 17 -2.51 8.52 29.44
N LEU A 18 -2.47 8.94 28.17
CA LEU A 18 -2.83 10.29 27.75
C LEU A 18 -4.27 10.66 28.16
N ALA A 19 -5.22 9.76 27.94
CA ALA A 19 -6.63 9.96 28.28
C ALA A 19 -6.86 10.15 29.79
N GLN A 20 -6.02 9.55 30.64
CA GLN A 20 -6.07 9.75 32.08
C GLN A 20 -5.44 11.08 32.52
N MET A 21 -4.45 11.60 31.79
CA MET A 21 -3.80 12.87 32.11
C MET A 21 -4.67 14.11 31.81
N VAL A 22 -5.59 14.02 30.86
CA VAL A 22 -6.53 15.11 30.50
C VAL A 22 -7.48 15.47 31.66
N GLY A 23 -7.65 14.59 32.66
CA GLY A 23 -8.43 14.86 33.88
C GLY A 23 -7.65 15.44 35.06
N HIS A 24 -6.31 15.52 34.99
CA HIS A 24 -5.44 15.78 36.15
C HIS A 24 -4.57 17.05 36.04
N GLU A 25 -4.92 18.02 35.17
CA GLU A 25 -4.18 19.30 34.98
C GLU A 25 -2.69 19.12 34.60
N GLN A 26 -2.31 17.97 34.03
CA GLN A 26 -0.94 17.68 33.58
C GLN A 26 -0.76 17.97 32.09
N ALA A 27 -1.02 19.22 31.69
CA ALA A 27 -1.01 19.63 30.28
C ALA A 27 0.38 19.43 29.62
N ASP A 28 1.46 19.82 30.29
CA ASP A 28 2.83 19.69 29.76
C ASP A 28 3.26 18.22 29.59
N THR A 29 2.89 17.36 30.54
CA THR A 29 3.19 15.92 30.48
C THR A 29 2.38 15.22 29.40
N ALA A 30 1.09 15.57 29.27
CA ALA A 30 0.25 15.08 28.20
C ALA A 30 0.77 15.54 26.83
N GLN A 31 1.23 16.79 26.70
CA GLN A 31 1.77 17.30 25.45
C GLN A 31 3.08 16.61 25.05
N ALA A 32 3.96 16.32 26.02
CA ALA A 32 5.18 15.56 25.77
C ALA A 32 4.89 14.10 25.37
N LEU A 33 3.87 13.46 25.97
CA LEU A 33 3.45 12.11 25.63
C LEU A 33 2.77 12.05 24.24
N ALA A 34 1.96 13.05 23.92
CA ALA A 34 1.34 13.20 22.60
C ALA A 34 2.39 13.35 21.48
N GLY A 35 3.44 14.16 21.70
CA GLY A 35 4.54 14.28 20.74
C GLY A 35 5.28 12.95 20.49
N LYS A 36 5.53 12.18 21.55
CA LYS A 36 6.13 10.84 21.43
C LYS A 36 5.24 9.85 20.68
N LEU A 37 3.93 9.94 20.88
CA LEU A 37 2.95 9.13 20.15
C LEU A 37 2.93 9.48 18.66
N ASP A 38 2.94 10.77 18.32
CA ASP A 38 3.00 11.24 16.93
C ASP A 38 4.28 10.77 16.22
N GLU A 39 5.45 10.90 16.86
CA GLU A 39 6.71 10.39 16.30
C GLU A 39 6.69 8.87 16.10
N ALA A 40 6.16 8.12 17.07
CA ALA A 40 6.06 6.66 16.96
C ALA A 40 5.09 6.22 15.86
N LEU A 41 3.99 6.97 15.66
CA LEU A 41 3.04 6.75 14.57
C LEU A 41 3.66 7.08 13.21
N GLU A 42 4.42 8.18 13.10
CA GLU A 42 5.12 8.58 11.87
C GLU A 42 6.19 7.54 11.50
N GLN A 43 6.95 7.03 12.47
CA GLN A 43 7.93 5.96 12.26
C GLN A 43 7.25 4.65 11.80
N LEU A 44 6.10 4.30 12.37
CA LEU A 44 5.31 3.15 11.93
C LEU A 44 4.75 3.38 10.52
N ALA A 45 4.26 4.58 10.20
CA ALA A 45 3.80 4.94 8.87
C ALA A 45 4.94 4.87 7.84
N GLN A 46 6.14 5.33 8.21
CA GLN A 46 7.34 5.26 7.38
C GLN A 46 7.82 3.81 7.20
N GLU A 47 7.80 2.98 8.25
CA GLU A 47 8.16 1.55 8.16
C GLU A 47 7.15 0.78 7.30
N LEU A 48 5.85 1.07 7.46
CA LEU A 48 4.80 0.51 6.62
C LEU A 48 4.92 0.99 5.17
N SER A 49 5.27 2.26 4.93
CA SER A 49 5.54 2.81 3.59
C SER A 49 6.85 2.28 2.98
N SER A 50 7.81 1.87 3.81
CA SER A 50 9.06 1.25 3.36
C SER A 50 8.88 -0.25 3.06
N ARG A 51 7.98 -0.93 3.79
CA ARG A 51 7.54 -2.31 3.51
C ARG A 51 6.58 -2.38 2.33
N GLN A 52 5.70 -1.39 2.18
CA GLN A 52 4.97 -1.11 0.96
C GLN A 52 5.89 -0.37 0.01
N GLY A 53 7.00 -1.03 -0.38
CA GLY A 53 8.09 -0.43 -1.12
C GLY A 53 7.61 0.72 -2.00
N THR A 54 8.14 1.92 -1.73
CA THR A 54 8.08 3.09 -2.59
C THR A 54 7.87 2.60 -4.01
N PRO A 55 6.78 2.96 -4.72
CA PRO A 55 6.68 2.53 -6.10
C PRO A 55 7.99 2.99 -6.72
N PRO A 56 8.87 2.08 -7.18
CA PRO A 56 10.07 2.54 -7.81
C PRO A 56 9.53 3.40 -8.95
N GLY A 57 9.89 4.67 -8.95
CA GLY A 57 10.06 5.42 -10.18
C GLY A 57 11.18 4.74 -10.96
N GLY A 58 10.98 3.46 -11.27
CA GLY A 58 11.79 2.69 -12.18
C GLY A 58 11.40 3.23 -13.54
N ASN A 59 12.38 3.81 -14.21
CA ASN A 59 12.28 4.42 -15.52
C ASN A 59 11.84 3.44 -16.65
N ASN A 60 11.27 2.29 -16.32
CA ASN A 60 10.61 1.41 -17.27
C ASN A 60 9.17 1.87 -17.40
N LYS A 61 8.94 2.83 -18.30
CA LYS A 61 7.59 3.18 -18.77
C LYS A 61 7.00 1.96 -19.49
N VAL A 62 6.46 1.03 -18.71
CA VAL A 62 5.60 -0.04 -19.23
C VAL A 62 4.29 0.64 -19.61
N THR A 63 4.05 0.79 -20.92
CA THR A 63 2.94 1.59 -21.48
C THR A 63 1.66 0.80 -21.72
N TRP A 64 1.65 -0.52 -21.46
CA TRP A 64 0.46 -1.34 -21.64
C TRP A 64 -0.44 -1.31 -20.39
N ALA A 65 -1.73 -1.59 -20.58
CA ALA A 65 -2.70 -1.71 -19.49
C ALA A 65 -3.07 -3.20 -19.27
N PRO A 66 -3.32 -3.64 -18.03
CA PRO A 66 -3.76 -5.00 -17.76
C PRO A 66 -5.05 -5.34 -18.51
N ARG A 67 -5.23 -6.61 -18.88
CA ARG A 67 -6.46 -7.07 -19.55
C ARG A 67 -7.73 -6.77 -18.74
N GLN A 68 -7.62 -6.79 -17.42
CA GLN A 68 -8.71 -6.46 -16.50
C GLN A 68 -8.38 -5.16 -15.77
N GLU A 69 -8.70 -4.01 -16.36
CA GLU A 69 -8.51 -2.71 -15.71
C GLU A 69 -9.46 -2.46 -14.53
N VAL A 70 -10.53 -3.26 -14.42
CA VAL A 70 -11.55 -3.14 -13.39
C VAL A 70 -11.92 -4.52 -12.84
N MET A 71 -11.87 -4.69 -11.53
CA MET A 71 -12.24 -5.91 -10.80
C MET A 71 -13.17 -5.59 -9.63
N ALA A 72 -13.69 -6.60 -8.92
CA ALA A 72 -14.46 -6.38 -7.69
C ALA A 72 -13.52 -6.02 -6.53
N CYS A 73 -13.89 -5.06 -5.69
CA CYS A 73 -13.09 -4.74 -4.50
C CYS A 73 -13.18 -5.87 -3.47
N PRO A 74 -12.06 -6.51 -3.08
CA PRO A 74 -12.07 -7.63 -2.14
C PRO A 74 -12.44 -7.20 -0.72
N ARG A 75 -12.46 -5.89 -0.42
CA ARG A 75 -12.71 -5.36 0.92
C ARG A 75 -14.15 -4.92 1.16
N CYS A 76 -14.73 -4.14 0.25
CA CYS A 76 -16.09 -3.63 0.43
C CYS A 76 -17.13 -4.34 -0.43
N SER A 77 -16.73 -5.10 -1.47
CA SER A 77 -17.59 -5.80 -2.45
C SER A 77 -18.62 -4.93 -3.21
N LEU A 78 -18.84 -3.69 -2.78
CA LEU A 78 -19.86 -2.77 -3.28
C LEU A 78 -19.47 -2.11 -4.61
N ARG A 79 -18.17 -1.92 -4.86
CA ARG A 79 -17.66 -1.16 -6.01
C ARG A 79 -16.41 -1.76 -6.65
N SER A 80 -16.15 -1.25 -7.84
CA SER A 80 -15.00 -1.53 -8.69
C SER A 80 -13.65 -1.17 -8.05
N PHE A 81 -12.69 -2.06 -8.26
CA PHE A 81 -11.28 -1.97 -7.97
C PHE A 81 -10.56 -1.63 -9.27
N HIS A 82 -10.00 -0.44 -9.36
CA HIS A 82 -9.53 0.14 -10.62
C HIS A 82 -8.01 0.11 -10.71
N PHE A 83 -7.50 -0.26 -11.88
CA PHE A 83 -6.09 -0.14 -12.20
C PHE A 83 -5.61 1.32 -12.16
N GLU A 84 -4.47 1.57 -11.54
CA GLU A 84 -3.80 2.87 -11.52
C GLU A 84 -2.85 3.00 -12.72
N LYS A 85 -3.09 3.97 -13.60
CA LYS A 85 -2.29 4.11 -14.83
C LYS A 85 -0.83 4.43 -14.50
N GLY A 86 0.08 3.71 -15.15
CA GLY A 86 1.52 3.89 -14.94
C GLY A 86 2.07 3.22 -13.68
N SER A 87 1.27 2.40 -13.00
CA SER A 87 1.70 1.69 -11.80
C SER A 87 2.13 0.25 -12.06
N ILE A 88 2.54 -0.12 -13.28
CA ILE A 88 3.05 -1.47 -13.54
C ILE A 88 4.52 -1.53 -13.16
N ARG A 89 4.91 -2.56 -12.41
CA ARG A 89 6.29 -2.86 -12.05
C ARG A 89 6.64 -4.31 -12.34
N SER A 90 7.92 -4.57 -12.57
CA SER A 90 8.47 -5.93 -12.57
C SER A 90 8.76 -6.35 -11.13
N THR A 91 8.36 -7.56 -10.74
CA THR A 91 8.58 -8.11 -9.39
C THR A 91 9.66 -9.19 -9.33
N GLY A 92 10.09 -9.71 -10.48
CA GLY A 92 11.18 -10.69 -10.58
C GLY A 92 12.43 -10.16 -11.28
N ASP A 93 13.58 -10.75 -10.96
CA ASP A 93 14.87 -10.51 -11.63
C ASP A 93 14.83 -10.91 -13.12
N ALA A 94 13.97 -11.86 -13.48
CA ALA A 94 13.82 -12.38 -14.85
C ALA A 94 12.95 -11.48 -15.76
N GLY A 95 12.27 -10.45 -15.22
CA GLY A 95 11.47 -9.53 -16.04
C GLY A 95 10.14 -10.08 -16.59
N ASP A 96 9.75 -11.30 -16.22
CA ASP A 96 8.54 -11.96 -16.72
C ASP A 96 7.31 -11.83 -15.77
N GLU A 97 7.55 -11.46 -14.52
CA GLU A 97 6.51 -11.28 -13.50
C GLU A 97 6.24 -9.78 -13.32
N PHE A 98 5.01 -9.36 -13.62
CA PHE A 98 4.58 -7.98 -13.47
C PHE A 98 3.45 -7.87 -12.46
N GLU A 99 3.48 -6.78 -11.70
CA GLU A 99 2.38 -6.38 -10.84
C GLU A 99 1.87 -5.00 -11.21
N ALA A 100 0.56 -4.80 -11.08
CA ALA A 100 -0.11 -3.53 -11.21
C ALA A 100 -0.80 -3.14 -9.90
N LEU A 101 -0.74 -1.87 -9.53
CA LEU A 101 -1.51 -1.33 -8.43
C LEU A 101 -2.98 -1.13 -8.84
N TYR A 102 -3.87 -1.61 -7.99
CA TYR A 102 -5.30 -1.34 -8.08
C TYR A 102 -5.77 -0.58 -6.85
N ARG A 103 -6.75 0.31 -7.03
CA ARG A 103 -7.35 1.13 -5.98
C ARG A 103 -8.87 1.11 -6.07
N CYS A 104 -9.52 0.93 -4.91
CA CYS A 104 -10.95 1.11 -4.79
C CYS A 104 -11.25 2.57 -4.49
N ARG A 105 -12.06 3.22 -5.34
CA ARG A 105 -12.46 4.62 -5.14
C ARG A 105 -13.48 4.81 -4.02
N SER A 106 -14.05 3.74 -3.48
CA SER A 106 -15.06 3.82 -2.42
C SER A 106 -14.48 3.68 -1.02
N CYS A 107 -13.68 2.64 -0.76
CA CYS A 107 -13.10 2.42 0.56
C CYS A 107 -11.62 2.81 0.65
N GLY A 108 -11.03 3.29 -0.45
CA GLY A 108 -9.62 3.69 -0.50
C GLY A 108 -8.62 2.54 -0.48
N PHE A 109 -9.07 1.28 -0.35
CA PHE A 109 -8.20 0.10 -0.35
C PHE A 109 -7.36 0.03 -1.63
N SER A 110 -6.07 -0.28 -1.49
CA SER A 110 -5.14 -0.46 -2.60
C SER A 110 -4.34 -1.76 -2.43
N GLN A 111 -4.05 -2.43 -3.55
CA GLN A 111 -3.30 -3.69 -3.56
C GLN A 111 -2.61 -3.89 -4.91
N TRP A 112 -1.42 -4.48 -4.86
CA TRP A 112 -0.70 -4.98 -6.03
C TRP A 112 -1.30 -6.31 -6.48
N GLN A 113 -1.50 -6.45 -7.78
CA GLN A 113 -2.06 -7.64 -8.42
C GLN A 113 -1.14 -8.09 -9.53
N GLU A 114 -0.90 -9.38 -9.62
CA GLU A 114 -0.15 -9.98 -10.72
C GLU A 114 -0.89 -9.74 -12.03
N VAL A 115 -0.16 -9.30 -13.05
CA VAL A 115 -0.69 -9.00 -14.38
C VAL A 115 0.24 -9.56 -15.43
N SER A 116 -0.31 -10.23 -16.42
CA SER A 116 0.49 -10.70 -17.56
C SER A 116 0.49 -9.66 -18.67
N PRO A 117 1.64 -9.41 -19.34
CA PRO A 117 1.69 -8.56 -20.51
C PRO A 117 0.77 -9.08 -21.62
N PRO A 118 0.24 -8.20 -22.49
CA PRO A 118 -0.50 -8.65 -23.65
C PRO A 118 0.41 -9.54 -24.48
N ARG A 119 0.04 -10.83 -24.63
CA ARG A 119 0.73 -11.73 -25.57
C ARG A 119 0.81 -11.04 -26.93
N SER A 120 2.02 -10.68 -27.36
CA SER A 120 2.26 -10.18 -28.69
C SER A 120 1.76 -11.24 -29.67
N ARG A 121 0.84 -10.86 -30.57
CA ARG A 121 0.46 -11.72 -31.70
C ARG A 121 1.65 -11.77 -32.66
N SER A 122 2.69 -12.52 -32.35
CA SER A 122 3.65 -13.01 -33.33
C SER A 122 3.02 -14.20 -34.04
N GLN A 123 2.12 -13.92 -34.99
CA GLN A 123 1.73 -14.87 -36.02
C GLN A 123 1.00 -14.15 -37.16
N THR A 124 1.76 -13.52 -38.04
CA THR A 124 1.32 -13.35 -39.43
C THR A 124 2.37 -14.01 -40.31
N ARG A 125 1.98 -15.20 -40.78
CA ARG A 125 2.45 -15.92 -41.98
C ARG A 125 3.59 -15.26 -42.77
N ALA A 126 4.66 -16.01 -42.94
CA ALA A 126 5.45 -15.99 -44.18
C ALA A 126 5.77 -17.44 -44.56
N SER A 127 4.86 -18.05 -45.34
CA SER A 127 5.26 -19.00 -46.39
C SER A 127 5.63 -18.14 -47.60
N PRO A 128 6.70 -18.47 -48.33
CA PRO A 128 6.63 -19.57 -49.31
C PRO A 128 7.67 -20.66 -49.08
#